data_AF-A0A1S2TAZ1-F1
#
_entry.id   AF-A0A1S2TAZ1-F1
#
_cell.length_a   1.000
_cell.length_b   1.000
_cell.length_c   1.000
_cell.angle_alpha   90.00
_cell.angle_beta   90.00
_cell.angle_gamma   90.00
#
_symmetry.space_group_name_H-M   'P 1'
#
loop_
_entity.id
_entity.type
_entity.pdbx_description
1 polymer ?
#
loop_
_entity_poly.entity_id
_entity_poly.type
_entity_poly.pdbx_seq_one_letter_code
_entity_poly.pdbx_strand_id
1 'polypeptide(L)'
;MVKIAEVVLELTAEGFTNTGRRTKGRVVQDLNDAGFSVQVDDQVRKVTLPAGPFATKDEAKKSLLEYWARCEEELISSGAPSWQPKV
;
A
#
# COMPACT_ATOMS: atom_id res chain seq x y z
N MET A 1 1.04 -23.63 9.21
CA MET A 1 -0.30 -23.67 8.59
C MET A 1 -0.31 -22.71 7.42
N VAL A 2 -0.72 -23.14 6.23
CA VAL A 2 -0.72 -22.28 5.02
C VAL A 2 -1.91 -21.33 5.09
N LYS A 3 -1.67 -20.03 4.88
CA LYS A 3 -2.75 -19.04 4.72
C LYS A 3 -3.02 -18.86 3.24
N ILE A 4 -4.28 -19.06 2.83
CA ILE A 4 -4.74 -18.81 1.47
C ILE A 4 -5.40 -17.44 1.49
N ALA A 5 -4.96 -16.55 0.61
CA ALA A 5 -5.47 -15.20 0.56
C ALA A 5 -5.76 -14.83 -0.90
N GLU A 6 -6.87 -14.14 -1.14
CA GLU A 6 -7.28 -13.69 -2.47
C GLU A 6 -7.07 -12.18 -2.64
N VAL A 7 -6.61 -11.76 -3.83
CA VAL A 7 -6.52 -10.34 -4.16
C VAL A 7 -7.90 -9.86 -4.61
N VAL A 8 -8.56 -9.07 -3.78
CA VAL A 8 -9.92 -8.55 -4.03
C VAL A 8 -9.94 -7.18 -4.71
N LEU A 9 -8.78 -6.51 -4.73
CA LEU A 9 -8.57 -5.23 -5.41
C LEU A 9 -7.08 -5.04 -5.68
N GLU A 10 -6.72 -4.67 -6.90
CA GLU A 10 -5.39 -4.13 -7.25
C GLU A 10 -5.58 -2.69 -7.75
N LEU A 11 -4.76 -1.78 -7.23
CA LEU A 11 -4.71 -0.38 -7.63
C LEU A 11 -3.29 -0.05 -8.10
N THR A 12 -3.18 0.80 -9.10
CA THR A 12 -1.91 1.38 -9.57
C THR A 12 -1.90 2.85 -9.23
N ALA A 13 -0.85 3.30 -8.56
CA ALA A 13 -0.60 4.72 -8.31
C ALA A 13 0.42 5.22 -9.34
N GLU A 14 -0.04 6.07 -10.24
CA GLU A 14 0.76 6.72 -11.27
C GLU A 14 1.10 8.16 -10.84
N GLY A 15 2.29 8.63 -11.23
CA GLY A 15 2.63 10.06 -11.09
C GLY A 15 3.23 10.47 -9.74
N PHE A 16 3.75 9.54 -8.94
CA PHE A 16 4.58 9.90 -7.78
C PHE A 16 5.73 10.83 -8.22
N THR A 17 5.81 12.01 -7.59
CA THR A 17 6.63 13.15 -8.07
C THR A 17 8.12 12.82 -8.25
N ASN A 18 8.64 11.81 -7.55
CA ASN A 18 10.08 11.58 -7.44
C ASN A 18 10.62 10.31 -8.10
N THR A 19 9.79 9.48 -8.74
CA THR A 19 10.24 8.19 -9.29
C THR A 19 9.85 7.96 -10.73
N GLY A 20 8.84 8.67 -11.25
CA GLY A 20 8.31 8.44 -12.60
C GLY A 20 7.82 7.00 -12.83
N ARG A 21 7.69 6.21 -11.76
CA ARG A 21 7.41 4.78 -11.80
C ARG A 21 6.01 4.50 -11.29
N ARG A 22 5.35 3.53 -11.91
CA ARG A 22 4.06 3.02 -11.43
C ARG A 22 4.31 2.09 -10.26
N THR A 23 3.73 2.39 -9.10
CA THR A 23 3.69 1.45 -7.96
C THR A 23 2.30 0.85 -7.85
N LYS A 24 2.21 -0.33 -7.24
CA LYS A 24 0.94 -1.03 -7.03
C LYS A 24 0.67 -1.27 -5.56
N GLY A 25 -0.61 -1.35 -5.26
CA GLY A 25 -1.14 -1.72 -3.96
C GLY A 25 -2.31 -2.68 -4.13
N ARG A 26 -2.40 -3.67 -3.26
CA ARG A 26 -3.41 -4.73 -3.31
C ARG A 26 -4.16 -4.77 -1.98
N VAL A 27 -5.47 -4.93 -2.06
CA VAL A 27 -6.27 -5.40 -0.91
C VAL A 27 -6.39 -6.91 -1.04
N VAL A 28 -6.04 -7.60 0.04
CA VAL A 28 -6.04 -9.06 0.11
C VAL A 28 -6.97 -9.51 1.21
N GLN A 29 -7.89 -10.44 0.91
CA GLN A 29 -8.77 -11.07 1.88
C GLN A 29 -8.18 -12.42 2.29
N ASP A 30 -7.99 -12.66 3.60
CA ASP A 30 -7.62 -13.99 4.10
C ASP A 30 -8.87 -14.87 4.05
N LEU A 31 -8.78 -16.02 3.36
CA LEU A 31 -9.93 -16.92 3.19
C LEU A 31 -10.22 -17.75 4.46
N ASN A 32 -9.26 -17.82 5.39
CA ASN A 32 -9.43 -18.52 6.66
C ASN A 32 -9.90 -17.60 7.78
N ASP A 33 -9.67 -16.29 7.64
CA ASP A 33 -9.89 -15.30 8.67
C ASP A 33 -10.44 -14.07 7.96
N ALA A 34 -11.76 -13.84 8.05
CA ALA A 34 -12.56 -12.98 7.15
C ALA A 34 -12.16 -11.47 7.11
N GLY A 35 -10.97 -11.12 7.59
CA GLY A 35 -10.37 -9.80 7.51
C GLY A 35 -9.64 -9.52 6.19
N PHE A 36 -9.41 -8.23 5.99
CA PHE A 36 -8.71 -7.69 4.83
C PHE A 36 -7.35 -7.13 5.25
N SER A 37 -6.38 -7.16 4.36
CA SER A 37 -5.05 -6.58 4.55
C SER A 37 -4.62 -5.83 3.31
N VAL A 38 -3.61 -4.98 3.44
CA VAL A 38 -3.05 -4.23 2.32
C VAL A 38 -1.62 -4.70 2.08
N GLN A 39 -1.29 -4.91 0.81
CA GLN A 39 0.07 -5.15 0.35
C GLN A 39 0.47 -4.04 -0.60
N VAL A 40 1.70 -3.56 -0.50
CA VAL A 40 2.26 -2.53 -1.39
C VAL A 40 3.60 -3.02 -1.95
N ASP A 41 3.85 -2.72 -3.21
CA ASP A 41 5.07 -3.15 -3.92
C ASP A 41 6.29 -2.29 -3.53
N ASP A 42 6.05 -1.03 -3.14
CA ASP A 42 7.10 -0.09 -2.75
C ASP A 42 6.81 0.56 -1.40
N GLN A 43 7.89 0.96 -0.71
CA GLN A 43 7.80 1.65 0.58
C GLN A 43 8.52 2.99 0.53
N VAL A 44 7.89 4.03 1.10
CA VAL A 44 8.54 5.32 1.36
C VAL A 44 9.04 5.35 2.80
N ARG A 45 10.32 5.66 2.98
CA ARG A 45 10.94 5.77 4.32
C ARG A 45 10.15 6.78 5.17
N LYS A 46 9.95 6.45 6.45
CA LYS A 46 9.17 7.23 7.43
C LYS A 46 7.65 7.20 7.25
N VAL A 47 7.12 6.55 6.21
CA VAL A 47 5.68 6.34 6.06
C VAL A 47 5.32 4.94 6.54
N THR A 48 4.56 4.86 7.62
CA THR A 48 4.09 3.59 8.18
C THR A 48 3.14 2.90 7.21
N LEU A 49 3.35 1.60 7.01
CA LEU A 49 2.46 0.77 6.18
C LEU A 49 1.04 0.72 6.78
N PRO A 50 0.01 0.54 5.95
CA PRO A 50 -1.34 0.24 6.43
C PRO A 50 -1.33 -0.95 7.38
N ALA A 51 -1.73 -0.75 8.63
CA ALA A 51 -1.83 -1.81 9.62
C ALA A 51 -3.24 -2.42 9.57
N GLY A 52 -3.32 -3.71 9.24
CA GLY A 52 -4.54 -4.51 9.32
C GLY A 52 -4.57 -5.45 10.54
N PRO A 53 -5.56 -6.36 10.64
CA PRO A 53 -6.62 -6.60 9.65
C PRO A 53 -7.72 -5.54 9.67
N PHE A 54 -8.25 -5.21 8.49
CA PHE A 54 -9.43 -4.35 8.31
C PHE A 54 -10.70 -5.20 8.27
N ALA A 55 -11.83 -4.66 8.70
CA ALA A 55 -13.10 -5.38 8.74
C ALA A 55 -13.77 -5.42 7.36
N THR A 56 -13.51 -4.44 6.50
CA THR A 56 -14.09 -4.36 5.16
C THR A 56 -13.07 -4.07 4.06
N LYS A 57 -13.40 -4.47 2.83
CA LYS A 57 -12.64 -4.12 1.63
C LYS A 57 -12.48 -2.61 1.46
N ASP A 58 -13.52 -1.83 1.77
CA ASP A 58 -13.50 -0.38 1.60
C ASP A 58 -12.61 0.33 2.64
N GLU A 59 -12.57 -0.17 3.88
CA GLU A 59 -11.61 0.30 4.89
C GLU A 59 -10.16 0.04 4.45
N ALA A 60 -9.86 -1.17 3.96
CA ALA A 60 -8.53 -1.51 3.46
C ALA A 60 -8.15 -0.64 2.25
N LYS A 61 -9.09 -0.43 1.32
CA LYS A 61 -8.90 0.48 0.17
C LYS A 61 -8.61 1.90 0.64
N LYS A 62 -9.40 2.44 1.58
CA LYS A 62 -9.21 3.80 2.11
C LYS A 62 -7.82 3.93 2.75
N SER A 63 -7.41 2.95 3.55
CA SER A 63 -6.09 2.96 4.18
C SER A 63 -4.94 2.92 3.16
N LEU A 64 -5.09 2.17 2.07
CA LEU A 64 -4.12 2.16 0.95
C LEU A 64 -4.03 3.55 0.27
N LEU A 65 -5.16 4.22 0.03
CA LEU A 65 -5.17 5.56 -0.55
C LEU A 65 -4.52 6.60 0.38
N GLU A 66 -4.84 6.55 1.68
CA GLU A 66 -4.22 7.41 2.69
C GLU A 66 -2.70 7.19 2.80
N TYR A 67 -2.25 5.94 2.69
CA TYR A 67 -0.84 5.62 2.67
C TYR A 67 -0.12 6.28 1.48
N TRP A 68 -0.69 6.22 0.29
CA TRP A 68 -0.10 6.87 -0.89
C TRP A 68 -0.08 8.39 -0.80
N ALA A 69 -1.12 9.01 -0.25
CA ALA A 69 -1.12 10.45 0.00
C ALA A 69 0.05 10.86 0.93
N ARG A 70 0.28 10.11 2.02
CA ARG A 70 1.41 10.35 2.93
C ARG A 70 2.77 10.10 2.28
N CYS A 71 2.85 9.10 1.39
CA CYS A 71 4.05 8.84 0.59
C CYS A 71 4.41 10.05 -0.27
N GLU A 72 3.42 10.62 -0.94
CA GLU A 72 3.61 11.80 -1.78
C GLU A 72 4.05 13.02 -0.96
N GLU A 73 3.40 13.27 0.19
CA GLU A 73 3.79 14.36 1.11
C GLU A 73 5.25 14.24 1.58
N GLU A 74 5.70 13.05 1.99
CA GLU A 74 7.09 12.83 2.42
C GLU A 74 8.08 12.95 1.25
N LEU A 75 7.72 12.47 0.06
CA LEU A 75 8.57 12.59 -1.14
C LEU A 75 8.77 14.05 -1.56
N ILE A 76 7.72 14.88 -1.47
CA ILE A 76 7.77 16.32 -1.72
C ILE A 76 8.64 17.02 -0.65
N SER A 77 8.38 16.72 0.63
CA SER A 77 9.05 17.34 1.77
C SER A 77 10.56 17.03 1.83
N SER A 78 10.96 15.83 1.41
CA SER A 78 12.35 15.35 1.56
C SER A 78 13.31 15.76 0.46
N GLY A 79 12.86 16.29 -0.68
CA GLY A 79 13.74 16.69 -1.79
C GLY A 79 14.49 15.55 -2.53
N ALA A 80 14.13 14.26 -2.28
CA ALA A 80 14.60 12.97 -2.86
C ALA A 80 15.90 12.31 -2.30
N PRO A 81 16.08 10.94 -2.31
CA PRO A 81 15.15 9.84 -2.57
C PRO A 81 14.97 8.93 -1.33
N SER A 82 13.87 9.08 -0.59
CA SER A 82 13.47 8.17 0.51
C SER A 82 12.76 6.89 0.02
N TRP A 83 12.72 6.65 -1.29
CA TRP A 83 12.08 5.49 -1.91
C TRP A 83 12.89 4.22 -1.67
N GLN A 84 12.26 3.20 -1.10
CA GLN A 84 12.81 1.85 -0.98
C GLN A 84 11.91 0.90 -1.76
N PRO A 85 12.23 0.64 -3.04
CA PRO A 85 11.51 -0.39 -3.79
C PRO A 85 11.85 -1.73 -3.15
N LYS A 86 10.84 -2.57 -2.89
CA LYS A 86 11.14 -3.97 -2.57
C LYS A 86 11.64 -4.63 -3.85
N VAL A 87 12.85 -5.17 -3.80
CA VAL A 87 13.42 -6.05 -4.84
C VAL A 87 12.78 -7.41 -4.73
#